data_AF-A0A3L6N0R7-F1
#
_entry.id   AF-A0A3L6N0R7-F1
#
_cell.length_a   1.000
_cell.length_b   1.000
_cell.length_c   1.000
_cell.angle_alpha   90.00
_cell.angle_beta   90.00
_cell.angle_gamma   90.00
#
_symmetry.space_group_name_H-M   'P 1'
#
loop_
_entity.id
_entity.type
_entity.pdbx_description
1 polymer ?
#
loop_
_entity_poly.entity_id
_entity_poly.type
_entity_poly.pdbx_seq_one_letter_code
_entity_poly.pdbx_strand_id
1 'polypeptide(L)'
;MALKELSDPSADLTLIHGDYHPQNILLEDARLGPVTTRTLYVIDWENSQVGVPSLDHGGMLGEMYVLWKYKHIDAGLWMLQGYAEGLGPQTEDAAWRVALQVGVHLLSFGTLASGWGTTEEVEDMARLARDVIVKA
;
A
#
# COMPACT_ATOMS: atom_id res chain seq x y z
N MET A 1 3.66 -1.23 20.67
CA MET A 1 4.70 -0.79 19.72
C MET A 1 4.36 0.57 19.12
N ALA A 2 3.16 0.77 18.53
CA ALA A 2 2.75 2.06 17.96
C ALA A 2 2.87 3.28 18.91
N LEU A 3 2.37 3.19 20.16
CA LEU A 3 2.50 4.28 21.15
C LEU A 3 3.95 4.62 21.52
N LYS A 4 4.87 3.66 21.39
CA LYS A 4 6.30 3.86 21.70
C LYS A 4 7.00 4.59 20.57
N GLU A 5 6.66 4.30 19.32
CA GLU A 5 7.15 5.06 18.15
C GLU A 5 6.61 6.50 18.14
N LEU A 6 5.34 6.71 18.55
CA LEU A 6 4.80 8.06 18.73
C LEU A 6 5.54 8.90 19.78
N SER A 7 6.26 8.23 20.69
CA SER A 7 7.04 8.86 21.75
C SER A 7 8.53 8.96 21.41
N ASP A 8 8.95 8.42 20.26
CA ASP A 8 10.34 8.41 19.82
C ASP A 8 10.63 9.67 18.99
N PRO A 9 11.45 10.62 19.50
CA PRO A 9 11.77 11.84 18.77
C PRO A 9 12.63 11.59 17.52
N SER A 10 13.15 10.38 17.32
CA SER A 10 13.85 9.98 16.09
C SER A 10 12.93 9.39 15.03
N ALA A 11 11.67 9.10 15.35
CA ALA A 11 10.70 8.65 14.38
C ALA A 11 10.30 9.81 13.46
N ASP A 12 10.38 9.58 12.15
CA ASP A 12 9.92 10.51 11.13
C ASP A 12 8.38 10.49 11.05
N LEU A 13 7.75 11.07 12.06
CA LEU A 13 6.30 11.13 12.18
C LEU A 13 5.74 12.31 11.39
N THR A 14 4.69 12.04 10.63
CA THR A 14 3.96 13.05 9.86
C THR A 14 2.47 12.78 9.91
N LEU A 15 1.67 13.70 9.35
CA LEU A 15 0.26 13.43 9.09
C LEU A 15 0.15 12.38 7.98
N ILE A 16 -0.41 11.23 8.32
CA ILE A 16 -0.74 10.16 7.37
C ILE A 16 -2.25 10.10 7.16
N HIS A 17 -2.65 9.55 6.02
CA HIS A 17 -4.06 9.26 5.72
C HIS A 17 -4.58 8.12 6.60
N GLY A 18 -3.77 7.09 6.84
CA GLY A 18 -4.12 5.91 7.65
C GLY A 18 -5.00 4.89 6.92
N ASP A 19 -5.44 5.19 5.70
CA ASP A 19 -6.22 4.33 4.82
C ASP A 19 -5.91 4.64 3.35
N TYR A 20 -4.62 4.83 3.02
CA TYR A 20 -4.19 5.30 1.70
C TYR A 20 -4.05 4.16 0.69
N HIS A 21 -5.11 3.90 -0.07
CA HIS A 21 -5.15 2.88 -1.12
C HIS A 21 -5.98 3.36 -2.32
N PRO A 22 -5.93 2.68 -3.49
CA PRO A 22 -6.52 3.20 -4.72
C PRO A 22 -8.01 3.56 -4.64
N GLN A 23 -8.80 2.92 -3.77
CA GLN A 23 -10.24 3.23 -3.62
C GLN A 23 -10.49 4.62 -3.01
N ASN A 24 -9.53 5.17 -2.26
CA ASN A 24 -9.62 6.51 -1.65
C ASN A 24 -9.01 7.61 -2.52
N ILE A 25 -8.69 7.30 -3.78
CA ILE A 25 -8.17 8.26 -4.75
C ILE A 25 -9.17 8.42 -5.89
N LEU A 26 -9.80 9.60 -5.95
CA LEU A 26 -10.65 9.95 -7.08
C LEU A 26 -9.82 10.52 -8.23
N LEU A 27 -10.20 10.10 -9.43
CA LEU A 27 -9.70 10.64 -10.69
C LEU A 27 -10.74 11.58 -11.27
N GLU A 28 -10.27 12.66 -11.90
CA GLU A 28 -11.14 13.49 -12.74
C GLU A 28 -11.73 12.63 -13.88
N ASP A 29 -13.05 12.74 -14.10
CA ASP A 29 -13.75 12.08 -15.21
C ASP A 29 -13.41 12.78 -16.54
N ALA A 30 -12.22 12.48 -17.04
CA ALA A 30 -11.68 13.04 -18.26
C ALA A 30 -11.01 11.96 -19.10
N ARG A 31 -11.08 12.11 -20.43
CA ARG A 31 -10.41 11.18 -21.36
C ARG A 31 -8.91 11.17 -21.10
N LEU A 32 -8.35 9.97 -20.94
CA LEU A 32 -6.92 9.74 -20.90
C LEU A 32 -6.32 10.17 -22.25
N GLY A 33 -5.33 11.06 -22.20
CA GLY A 33 -4.58 11.55 -23.35
C GLY A 33 -3.08 11.41 -23.10
N PRO A 34 -2.22 11.48 -24.14
CA PRO A 34 -0.78 11.37 -23.97
C PRO A 34 -0.26 12.52 -23.10
N VAL A 35 0.39 12.18 -21.99
CA VAL A 35 1.15 13.09 -21.11
C VAL A 35 0.33 14.27 -20.57
N THR A 36 -0.71 13.96 -19.80
CA THR A 36 -1.40 14.97 -18.99
C THR A 36 -1.15 14.68 -17.53
N THR A 37 -0.51 15.61 -16.80
CA THR A 37 -0.59 15.64 -15.35
C THR A 37 -2.07 15.67 -14.97
N ARG A 38 -2.51 14.74 -14.13
CA ARG A 38 -3.89 14.67 -13.65
C ARG A 38 -3.94 15.05 -12.18
N THR A 39 -4.97 15.79 -11.82
CA THR A 39 -5.29 16.01 -10.43
C THR A 39 -5.88 14.74 -9.86
N LEU A 40 -5.29 14.27 -8.77
CA LEU A 40 -5.81 13.21 -7.93
C LEU A 40 -6.46 13.86 -6.71
N TYR A 41 -7.63 13.39 -6.31
CA TYR A 41 -8.29 13.85 -5.09
C TYR A 41 -8.28 12.74 -4.06
N VAL A 42 -7.60 12.96 -2.94
CA VAL A 42 -7.55 12.03 -1.81
C VAL A 42 -8.73 12.32 -0.90
N ILE A 43 -9.57 11.31 -0.67
CA ILE A 43 -10.80 11.39 0.12
C ILE A 43 -10.75 10.41 1.30
N ASP A 44 -11.73 10.49 2.19
CA ASP A 44 -11.92 9.55 3.31
C ASP A 44 -10.85 9.61 4.40
N TRP A 45 -10.62 10.82 4.93
CA TRP A 45 -9.61 11.12 5.95
C TRP A 45 -9.98 10.67 7.37
N GLU A 46 -10.93 9.76 7.56
CA GLU A 46 -11.42 9.38 8.89
C GLU A 46 -10.39 8.64 9.75
N ASN A 47 -9.42 7.99 9.10
CA ASN A 47 -8.29 7.30 9.76
C ASN A 47 -7.04 8.18 9.88
N SER A 48 -7.13 9.46 9.53
CA SER A 48 -5.97 10.35 9.52
C SER A 48 -5.42 10.59 10.91
N GLN A 49 -4.10 10.50 11.04
CA GLN A 49 -3.42 10.61 12.33
C GLN A 49 -1.95 10.99 12.14
N VAL A 50 -1.28 11.37 13.23
CA VAL A 50 0.18 11.45 13.25
C VAL A 50 0.72 10.02 13.29
N GLY A 51 1.56 9.66 12.32
CA GLY A 51 2.09 8.31 12.19
C GLY A 51 3.27 8.24 11.23
N VAL A 52 3.68 7.01 10.92
CA VAL A 52 4.80 6.74 10.01
C VAL A 52 4.31 6.63 8.56
N PRO A 53 4.96 7.30 7.57
CA PRO A 53 4.56 7.28 6.16
C PRO A 53 4.46 5.88 5.55
N SER A 54 5.23 4.93 6.07
CA SER A 54 5.26 3.55 5.56
C SER A 54 3.91 2.86 5.62
N LEU A 55 3.01 3.26 6.53
CA LEU A 55 1.65 2.71 6.60
C LEU A 55 0.87 3.00 5.31
N ASP A 56 0.87 4.27 4.86
CA ASP A 56 0.16 4.69 3.65
C ASP A 56 0.79 4.07 2.40
N HIS A 57 2.12 4.07 2.29
CA HIS A 57 2.82 3.50 1.14
C HIS A 57 2.63 1.97 1.05
N GLY A 58 2.65 1.28 2.20
CA GLY A 58 2.42 -0.16 2.26
C GLY A 58 1.01 -0.55 1.84
N GLY A 59 0.00 0.19 2.30
CA GLY A 59 -1.39 -0.02 1.89
C GLY A 59 -1.60 0.17 0.39
N MET A 60 -1.05 1.24 -0.18
CA MET A 60 -1.12 1.52 -1.61
C MET A 60 -0.49 0.41 -2.46
N LEU A 61 0.75 0.03 -2.15
CA LEU A 61 1.47 -1.02 -2.88
C LEU A 61 0.83 -2.40 -2.70
N GLY A 62 0.40 -2.72 -1.48
CA GLY A 62 -0.27 -3.97 -1.15
C GLY A 62 -1.57 -4.14 -1.91
N GLU A 63 -2.42 -3.11 -1.95
CA GLU A 63 -3.71 -3.17 -2.66
C GLU A 63 -3.53 -3.34 -4.18
N MET A 64 -2.59 -2.61 -4.78
CA MET A 64 -2.25 -2.77 -6.20
C MET A 64 -1.78 -4.20 -6.53
N TYR A 65 -0.97 -4.80 -5.64
CA TYR A 65 -0.55 -6.20 -5.79
C TYR A 65 -1.73 -7.17 -5.71
N VAL A 66 -2.64 -6.96 -4.75
CA VAL A 66 -3.86 -7.78 -4.56
C VAL A 66 -4.76 -7.72 -5.81
N LEU A 67 -4.94 -6.53 -6.39
CA LEU A 67 -5.70 -6.34 -7.64
C LEU A 67 -5.05 -7.07 -8.81
N TRP A 68 -3.73 -6.97 -8.97
CA TRP A 68 -3.02 -7.72 -10.01
C TRP A 68 -3.16 -9.22 -9.81
N LYS A 69 -2.91 -9.70 -8.59
CA LYS A 69 -2.85 -11.13 -8.28
C LYS A 69 -4.19 -11.82 -8.43
N TYR A 70 -5.27 -11.26 -7.87
CA TYR A 70 -6.59 -11.92 -7.87
C TYR A 70 -7.53 -11.47 -8.98
N LYS A 71 -7.43 -10.22 -9.43
CA LYS A 71 -8.32 -9.70 -10.49
C LYS A 71 -7.67 -9.75 -11.86
N HIS A 72 -6.41 -10.15 -11.95
CA HIS A 72 -5.63 -10.19 -13.19
C HIS A 72 -5.64 -8.84 -13.93
N ILE A 73 -5.61 -7.75 -13.15
CA ILE A 73 -5.53 -6.39 -13.67
C ILE A 73 -4.05 -6.04 -13.79
N ASP A 74 -3.49 -6.18 -15.00
CA ASP A 74 -2.07 -5.89 -15.27
C ASP A 74 -1.67 -4.46 -14.88
N ALA A 75 -2.61 -3.52 -15.00
CA ALA A 75 -2.42 -2.14 -14.58
C ALA A 75 -2.08 -2.02 -13.08
N GLY A 76 -2.53 -2.95 -12.23
CA GLY A 76 -2.13 -2.99 -10.82
C GLY A 76 -0.62 -3.15 -10.65
N LEU A 77 0.01 -4.04 -11.42
CA LEU A 77 1.46 -4.23 -11.38
C LEU A 77 2.21 -3.03 -11.94
N TRP A 78 1.74 -2.43 -13.04
CA TRP A 78 2.36 -1.24 -13.63
C TRP A 78 2.29 -0.04 -12.69
N MET A 79 1.14 0.18 -12.05
CA MET A 79 0.95 1.25 -11.08
C MET A 79 1.81 1.01 -9.83
N LEU A 80 1.92 -0.23 -9.35
CA LEU A 80 2.79 -0.59 -8.23
C LEU A 80 4.24 -0.22 -8.52
N GLN A 81 4.75 -0.61 -9.70
CA GLN A 81 6.11 -0.29 -10.13
C GLN A 81 6.32 1.22 -10.26
N GLY A 82 5.42 1.91 -10.96
CA GLY A 82 5.52 3.36 -11.14
C GLY A 82 5.39 4.13 -9.82
N TYR A 83 4.56 3.66 -8.89
CA TYR A 83 4.43 4.25 -7.55
C TYR A 83 5.73 4.07 -6.75
N ALA A 84 6.27 2.84 -6.73
CA ALA A 84 7.53 2.54 -6.04
C ALA A 84 8.71 3.37 -6.61
N GLU A 85 8.80 3.53 -7.93
CA GLU A 85 9.77 4.42 -8.57
C GLU A 85 9.53 5.89 -8.19
N GLY A 86 8.26 6.32 -8.15
CA GLY A 86 7.85 7.68 -7.81
C GLY A 86 8.11 8.09 -6.35
N LEU A 87 8.26 7.14 -5.43
CA LEU A 87 8.72 7.42 -4.05
C LEU A 87 10.18 7.93 -4.03
N GLY A 88 10.94 7.71 -5.10
CA GLY A 88 12.34 8.10 -5.19
C GLY A 88 13.26 7.29 -4.27
N PRO A 89 14.54 7.69 -4.14
CA PRO A 89 15.51 6.99 -3.31
C PRO A 89 15.07 6.93 -1.84
N GLN A 90 15.03 5.72 -1.28
CA GLN A 90 14.70 5.47 0.12
C GLN A 90 15.94 4.99 0.88
N THR A 91 15.99 5.25 2.19
CA THR A 91 16.94 4.55 3.06
C THR A 91 16.55 3.07 3.15
N GLU A 92 17.49 2.22 3.52
CA GLU A 92 17.22 0.80 3.74
C GLU A 92 16.12 0.62 4.80
N ASP A 93 16.17 1.35 5.92
CA ASP A 93 15.13 1.30 6.96
C ASP A 93 13.75 1.79 6.48
N ALA A 94 13.70 2.82 5.62
CA ALA A 94 12.43 3.29 5.08
C ALA A 94 11.82 2.26 4.12
N ALA A 95 12.63 1.71 3.20
CA ALA A 95 12.20 0.66 2.29
C ALA A 95 11.77 -0.61 3.05
N TRP A 96 12.52 -0.96 4.10
CA TRP A 96 12.26 -2.03 5.04
C TRP A 96 10.86 -1.91 5.67
N ARG A 97 10.56 -0.75 6.24
CA ARG A 97 9.28 -0.44 6.86
C ARG A 97 8.12 -0.48 5.87
N VAL A 98 8.32 0.00 4.64
CA VAL A 98 7.29 -0.08 3.58
C VAL A 98 7.01 -1.53 3.22
N ALA A 99 8.04 -2.36 3.01
CA ALA A 99 7.89 -3.78 2.71
C ALA A 99 7.14 -4.52 3.83
N LEU A 100 7.44 -4.21 5.09
CA LEU A 100 6.71 -4.75 6.24
C LEU A 100 5.21 -4.40 6.18
N GLN A 101 4.87 -3.14 5.88
CA GLN A 101 3.48 -2.71 5.77
C GLN A 101 2.77 -3.31 4.54
N VAL A 102 3.47 -3.53 3.42
CA VAL A 102 2.95 -4.34 2.31
C VAL A 102 2.58 -5.74 2.79
N GLY A 103 3.50 -6.42 3.49
CA GLY A 103 3.25 -7.75 4.03
C GLY A 103 2.04 -7.78 4.99
N VAL A 104 1.90 -6.77 5.86
CA VAL A 104 0.72 -6.62 6.72
C VAL A 104 -0.55 -6.46 5.90
N HIS A 105 -0.57 -5.60 4.87
CA HIS A 105 -1.73 -5.41 4.00
C HIS A 105 -2.12 -6.71 3.27
N LEU A 106 -1.13 -7.45 2.73
CA LEU A 106 -1.36 -8.74 2.07
C LEU A 106 -1.97 -9.77 3.02
N LEU A 107 -1.50 -9.79 4.28
CA LEU A 107 -2.05 -10.69 5.29
C LEU A 107 -3.48 -10.29 5.67
N SER A 108 -3.71 -9.00 5.93
CA SER A 108 -5.00 -8.49 6.43
C SER A 108 -6.07 -8.43 5.36
N PHE A 109 -5.80 -7.83 4.21
CA PHE A 109 -6.79 -7.61 3.16
C PHE A 109 -6.67 -8.64 2.03
N GLY A 110 -5.44 -9.03 1.69
CA GLY A 110 -5.20 -10.05 0.67
C GLY A 110 -5.75 -11.43 1.03
N THR A 111 -5.84 -11.79 2.32
CA THR A 111 -6.43 -13.09 2.73
C THR A 111 -7.93 -13.00 3.04
N LEU A 112 -8.45 -11.79 3.28
CA LEU A 112 -9.86 -11.55 3.59
C LEU A 112 -10.70 -11.13 2.38
N ALA A 113 -10.09 -10.99 1.19
CA ALA A 113 -10.74 -10.69 -0.07
C ALA A 113 -11.65 -11.87 -0.53
N SER A 114 -12.77 -12.05 0.17
CA SER A 114 -13.70 -13.15 -0.04
C SER A 114 -14.21 -13.18 -1.48
N GLY A 115 -14.06 -14.33 -2.13
CA GLY A 115 -14.49 -14.54 -3.51
C GLY A 115 -13.58 -13.93 -4.58
N TRP A 116 -12.39 -13.44 -4.22
CA TRP A 116 -11.43 -12.92 -5.21
C TRP A 116 -10.43 -13.98 -5.68
N GLY A 117 -10.06 -14.92 -4.81
CA GLY A 117 -9.18 -16.04 -5.14
C GLY A 117 -9.75 -17.38 -4.66
N THR A 118 -9.14 -18.46 -5.13
CA THR A 118 -9.33 -19.81 -4.61
C THR A 118 -8.74 -19.95 -3.21
N THR A 119 -9.12 -21.00 -2.47
CA THR A 119 -8.52 -21.31 -1.16
C THR A 119 -6.99 -21.44 -1.25
N GLU A 120 -6.48 -22.08 -2.30
CA GLU A 120 -5.05 -22.25 -2.52
C GLU A 120 -4.33 -20.90 -2.73
N GLU A 121 -4.92 -20.02 -3.55
CA GLU A 121 -4.34 -18.68 -3.77
C GLU A 121 -4.36 -17.81 -2.51
N VAL A 122 -5.39 -17.94 -1.67
CA VAL A 122 -5.46 -17.26 -0.37
C VAL A 122 -4.39 -17.78 0.60
N GLU A 123 -4.18 -19.09 0.64
CA GLU A 123 -3.10 -19.67 1.44
C GLU A 123 -1.71 -19.25 0.94
N ASP A 124 -1.52 -19.20 -0.37
CA ASP A 124 -0.28 -18.71 -0.98
C ASP A 124 -0.05 -17.23 -0.67
N MET A 125 -1.11 -16.42 -0.69
CA MET A 125 -1.04 -15.02 -0.24
C MET A 125 -0.62 -14.93 1.22
N ALA A 126 -1.18 -15.76 2.11
CA ALA A 126 -0.79 -15.78 3.52
C ALA A 126 0.68 -16.19 3.71
N ARG A 127 1.15 -17.19 2.94
CA ARG A 127 2.56 -17.63 2.95
C ARG A 127 3.50 -16.52 2.47
N LEU A 128 3.14 -15.84 1.37
CA LEU A 128 3.87 -14.70 0.85
C LEU A 128 3.92 -13.55 1.86
N ALA A 129 2.78 -13.17 2.42
CA ALA A 129 2.67 -12.09 3.40
C ALA A 129 3.53 -12.35 4.64
N ARG A 130 3.48 -13.58 5.19
CA ARG A 130 4.36 -14.02 6.26
C ARG A 130 5.83 -13.88 5.87
N ASP A 131 6.20 -14.37 4.70
CA ASP A 131 7.59 -14.32 4.24
C ASP A 131 8.09 -12.88 4.09
N VAL A 132 7.25 -11.99 3.55
CA VAL A 132 7.54 -10.56 3.48
C VAL A 132 7.71 -9.96 4.88
N ILE A 133 6.85 -10.29 5.85
CA ILE A 133 6.94 -9.74 7.22
C ILE A 133 8.16 -10.25 7.99
N VAL A 134 8.58 -11.50 7.76
CA VAL A 134 9.64 -12.16 8.55
C VAL A 134 11.04 -12.03 7.93
N LYS A 135 11.13 -11.93 6.61
CA LYS A 135 12.41 -11.95 5.86
C LYS A 135 12.82 -10.64 5.22
N ALA A 136 11.83 -9.78 5.02
CA ALA A 136 11.88 -8.48 5.60
C ALA A 136 13.32 -8.00 5.98
#